data_AF-A0A822FPY9-F1
#
_entry.id   AF-A0A822FPY9-F1
#
_cell.length_a   1.000
_cell.length_b   1.000
_cell.length_c   1.000
_cell.angle_alpha   90.00
_cell.angle_beta   90.00
_cell.angle_gamma   90.00
#
_symmetry.space_group_name_H-M   'P 1'
#
loop_
_entity.id
_entity.type
_entity.pdbx_description
1 polymer ?
#
loop_
_entity_poly.entity_id
_entity_poly.type
_entity_poly.pdbx_seq_one_letter_code
_entity_poly.pdbx_strand_id
1 'polypeptide(L)'
;MRRLKRQTVYTSFDWRSKYVVSSVKDQKECGSCYAFATTAVLESLYARKWGSNYLTNFSPQEIVDCSTSYGNYGCDGGNYRPCLNYLSARGNKITTLSSYPYVGYEKVCQTSSSSSAYLGSIQAWQVPTGDEKTMASALVNYGPLWVALYASSQQFMFYRSGVLS
;
A
#
# COMPACT_ATOMS: atom_id res chain seq x y z
N MET A 1 -34.14 25.36 7.88
CA MET A 1 -33.76 24.42 6.80
C MET A 1 -32.25 24.21 6.83
N ARG A 2 -31.76 22.98 7.02
CA ARG A 2 -30.32 22.70 7.00
C ARG A 2 -29.84 22.68 5.55
N ARG A 3 -29.01 23.65 5.16
CA ARG A 3 -28.34 23.67 3.85
C ARG A 3 -27.46 22.42 3.73
N LEU A 4 -27.59 21.69 2.61
CA LEU A 4 -26.64 20.65 2.23
C LEU A 4 -25.25 21.29 2.16
N LYS A 5 -24.27 20.73 2.88
CA LYS A 5 -22.87 21.14 2.73
C LYS A 5 -22.45 20.82 1.28
N ARG A 6 -21.91 21.80 0.57
CA ARG A 6 -21.32 21.59 -0.76
C ARG A 6 -20.30 20.45 -0.65
N GLN A 7 -20.40 19.46 -1.54
CA GLN A 7 -19.38 18.43 -1.70
C GLN A 7 -18.07 19.12 -2.06
N THR A 8 -17.04 18.96 -1.24
CA THR A 8 -15.72 19.55 -1.50
C THR A 8 -15.14 18.88 -2.74
N VAL A 9 -15.06 19.64 -3.83
CA VAL A 9 -14.38 19.21 -5.06
C VAL A 9 -12.90 19.54 -4.89
N TYR A 10 -12.07 18.52 -4.74
CA TYR A 10 -10.62 18.68 -4.71
C TYR A 10 -10.11 18.82 -6.14
N THR A 11 -9.48 19.95 -6.46
CA THR A 11 -8.90 20.21 -7.79
C THR A 11 -7.46 19.71 -7.90
N SER A 12 -6.73 19.65 -6.79
CA SER A 12 -5.39 19.05 -6.69
C SER A 12 -5.07 18.68 -5.24
N PHE A 13 -4.33 17.59 -5.05
CA PHE A 13 -3.84 17.16 -3.74
C PHE A 13 -2.66 16.20 -3.89
N ASP A 14 -1.64 16.33 -3.02
CA ASP A 14 -0.45 15.47 -3.04
C ASP A 14 0.02 15.12 -1.62
N TRP A 15 -0.05 13.85 -1.24
CA TRP A 15 0.41 13.35 0.07
C TRP A 15 1.92 13.50 0.28
N ARG A 16 2.74 13.60 -0.78
CA ARG A 16 4.18 13.81 -0.67
C ARG A 16 4.50 15.14 0.01
N SER A 17 3.68 16.17 -0.21
CA SER A 17 3.80 17.48 0.45
C SER A 17 3.59 17.43 1.97
N LYS A 18 3.08 16.31 2.50
CA LYS A 18 2.86 16.07 3.93
C LYS A 18 3.96 15.24 4.57
N TYR A 19 5.01 14.85 3.82
CA TYR A 19 6.13 14.05 4.30
C TYR A 19 5.70 12.70 4.90
N VAL A 20 4.66 12.09 4.32
CA VAL A 20 4.14 10.77 4.73
C VAL A 20 4.23 9.73 3.62
N VAL A 21 4.91 10.03 2.52
CA VAL A 21 5.08 9.09 1.40
C VAL A 21 6.56 8.73 1.31
N SER A 22 6.86 7.44 1.42
CA SER A 22 8.23 6.92 1.35
C SER A 22 8.80 7.03 -0.07
N SER A 23 10.11 6.82 -0.21
CA SER A 23 10.75 6.77 -1.52
C SER A 23 10.20 5.61 -2.36
N VAL A 24 10.22 5.80 -3.69
CA VAL A 24 9.91 4.74 -4.65
C VAL A 24 10.82 3.53 -4.42
N LYS A 25 10.27 2.33 -4.62
CA LYS A 25 10.96 1.05 -4.46
C LYS A 25 10.81 0.23 -5.76
N ASP A 26 11.66 -0.78 -5.93
CA ASP A 26 11.70 -1.65 -7.12
C ASP A 26 11.32 -3.10 -6.75
N GLN A 27 10.28 -3.63 -7.41
CA GLN A 27 9.80 -5.01 -7.23
C GLN A 27 10.56 -6.04 -8.08
N LYS A 28 11.50 -5.59 -8.94
CA LYS A 28 12.24 -6.45 -9.87
C LYS A 28 11.29 -7.27 -10.76
N GLU A 29 11.65 -8.50 -11.08
CA GLU A 29 10.89 -9.41 -11.94
C GLU A 29 9.79 -10.19 -11.20
N CYS A 30 9.66 -10.01 -9.88
CA CYS A 30 8.66 -10.69 -9.07
C CYS A 30 7.30 -9.97 -9.17
N GLY A 31 6.21 -10.72 -9.39
CA GLY A 31 4.82 -10.24 -9.43
C GLY A 31 4.26 -9.81 -8.07
N SER A 32 5.05 -9.07 -7.29
CA SER A 32 4.76 -8.66 -5.91
C SER A 32 4.22 -7.24 -5.78
N CYS A 33 3.74 -6.64 -6.88
CA CYS A 33 3.16 -5.28 -6.88
C CYS A 33 2.11 -5.08 -5.78
N TYR A 34 1.32 -6.12 -5.48
CA TYR A 34 0.32 -6.14 -4.43
C TYR A 34 0.92 -5.90 -3.03
N ALA A 35 2.10 -6.46 -2.75
CA ALA A 35 2.83 -6.31 -1.50
C ALA A 35 3.44 -4.92 -1.37
N PHE A 36 4.02 -4.40 -2.45
CA PHE A 36 4.55 -3.02 -2.50
C PHE A 36 3.44 -1.98 -2.32
N ALA A 37 2.32 -2.14 -3.02
CA ALA A 37 1.18 -1.25 -2.85
C ALA A 37 0.60 -1.32 -1.43
N THR A 38 0.53 -2.52 -0.83
CA THR A 38 0.04 -2.68 0.56
C THR A 38 0.97 -1.99 1.54
N THR A 39 2.28 -2.27 1.46
CA THR A 39 3.27 -1.65 2.36
C THR A 39 3.28 -0.14 2.19
N ALA A 40 3.33 0.41 0.98
CA ALA A 40 3.34 1.86 0.76
C ALA A 40 2.14 2.59 1.39
N VAL A 41 0.94 2.00 1.32
CA VAL A 41 -0.24 2.52 2.02
C VAL A 41 -0.04 2.46 3.53
N LEU A 42 0.41 1.33 4.07
CA LEU A 42 0.65 1.17 5.51
C LEU A 42 1.71 2.14 6.04
N GLU A 43 2.82 2.34 5.33
CA GLU A 43 3.87 3.31 5.68
C GLU A 43 3.28 4.72 5.80
N SER A 44 2.42 5.10 4.85
CA SER A 44 1.77 6.40 4.83
C SER A 44 0.76 6.56 5.96
N LEU A 45 -0.06 5.55 6.22
CA LEU A 45 -1.03 5.55 7.31
C LEU A 45 -0.32 5.55 8.68
N TYR A 46 0.79 4.82 8.79
CA TYR A 46 1.60 4.78 10.00
C TYR A 46 2.21 6.17 10.30
N ALA A 47 2.83 6.82 9.31
CA ALA A 47 3.34 8.19 9.46
C ALA A 47 2.21 9.19 9.76
N ARG A 48 1.01 9.05 9.17
CA ARG A 48 -0.13 9.92 9.49
C ARG A 48 -0.65 9.73 10.90
N LYS A 49 -0.61 8.50 11.42
CA LYS A 49 -1.11 8.17 12.76
C LYS A 49 -0.14 8.60 13.86
N TRP A 50 1.16 8.36 13.66
CA TRP A 50 2.17 8.55 14.70
C TRP A 50 3.02 9.81 14.51
N GLY A 51 2.95 10.45 13.34
CA GLY A 51 3.70 11.64 12.97
C GLY A 51 4.69 11.37 11.84
N SER A 52 4.99 12.39 11.02
CA SER A 52 5.83 12.27 9.82
C SER A 52 7.25 11.75 10.11
N ASN A 53 7.76 11.96 11.33
CA ASN A 53 9.05 11.43 11.78
C ASN A 53 9.07 9.90 11.88
N TYR A 54 7.92 9.26 11.87
CA TYR A 54 7.75 7.80 11.88
C TYR A 54 7.56 7.22 10.48
N LEU A 55 7.88 7.94 9.41
CA LEU A 55 7.88 7.41 8.05
C LEU A 55 8.89 6.26 7.93
N THR A 56 8.39 5.05 8.16
CA THR A 56 9.16 3.82 8.27
C THR A 56 8.98 3.03 6.98
N ASN A 57 10.05 2.45 6.43
CA ASN A 57 9.92 1.54 5.30
C ASN A 57 9.56 0.14 5.83
N PHE A 58 8.43 -0.40 5.40
CA PHE A 58 7.97 -1.74 5.77
C PHE A 58 8.37 -2.76 4.71
N SER A 59 8.52 -4.02 5.11
CA SER A 59 8.99 -5.08 4.22
C SER A 59 7.88 -5.61 3.31
N PRO A 60 7.97 -5.42 1.99
CA PRO A 60 7.10 -6.14 1.05
C PRO A 60 7.45 -7.63 1.03
N GLN A 61 8.70 -7.99 1.33
CA GLN A 61 9.17 -9.38 1.32
C GLN A 61 8.44 -10.24 2.35
N GLU A 62 8.20 -9.69 3.54
CA GLU A 62 7.37 -10.38 4.53
C GLU A 62 6.00 -10.74 3.95
N ILE A 63 5.34 -9.81 3.26
CA ILE A 63 4.03 -10.08 2.67
C ILE A 63 4.17 -11.16 1.59
N VAL A 64 5.19 -11.09 0.73
CA VAL A 64 5.46 -12.11 -0.30
C VAL A 64 5.60 -13.49 0.35
N ASP A 65 6.45 -13.62 1.36
CA ASP A 65 6.81 -14.92 1.95
C ASP A 65 5.73 -15.49 2.87
N CYS A 66 4.94 -14.63 3.55
CA CYS A 66 4.13 -15.05 4.69
C CYS A 66 2.61 -14.99 4.47
N SER A 67 2.13 -14.36 3.39
CA SER A 67 0.69 -14.23 3.13
C SER A 67 0.13 -15.31 2.19
N THR A 68 0.94 -16.30 1.81
CA THR A 68 0.53 -17.37 0.87
C THR A 68 -0.60 -18.23 1.43
N SER A 69 -0.50 -18.62 2.71
CA SER A 69 -1.58 -19.34 3.42
C SER A 69 -2.87 -18.52 3.61
N TYR A 70 -2.86 -17.23 3.27
CA TYR A 70 -4.01 -16.32 3.34
C TYR A 70 -4.61 -16.01 1.97
N GLY A 71 -4.08 -16.59 0.89
CA GLY A 71 -4.61 -16.48 -0.47
C GLY A 71 -3.80 -15.60 -1.43
N ASN A 72 -2.57 -15.22 -1.08
CA ASN A 72 -1.61 -14.69 -2.05
C ASN A 72 -0.74 -15.82 -2.62
N TYR A 73 0.02 -15.52 -3.68
CA TYR A 73 0.81 -16.50 -4.43
C TYR A 73 2.26 -16.04 -4.61
N GLY A 74 2.84 -15.40 -3.58
CA GLY A 74 4.23 -14.94 -3.61
C GLY A 74 4.55 -14.07 -4.82
N CYS A 75 5.41 -14.55 -5.71
CA CYS A 75 5.76 -13.82 -6.94
C CYS A 75 4.79 -14.02 -8.11
N ASP A 76 3.82 -14.93 -7.99
CA ASP A 76 2.80 -15.18 -9.02
C ASP A 76 1.58 -14.26 -8.86
N GLY A 77 1.58 -13.39 -7.85
CA GLY A 77 0.57 -12.36 -7.66
C GLY A 77 -0.16 -12.43 -6.33
N GLY A 78 -1.06 -11.46 -6.14
CA GLY A 78 -1.79 -11.33 -4.88
C GLY A 78 -2.70 -10.11 -4.84
N ASN A 79 -3.30 -9.90 -3.68
CA ASN A 79 -4.25 -8.83 -3.43
C ASN A 79 -4.12 -8.30 -1.99
N TYR A 80 -4.61 -7.08 -1.73
CA TYR A 80 -4.53 -6.47 -0.41
C TYR A 80 -5.32 -7.24 0.66
N ARG A 81 -6.45 -7.89 0.30
CA ARG A 81 -7.31 -8.61 1.27
C ARG A 81 -6.55 -9.74 2.01
N PRO A 82 -5.90 -10.70 1.32
CA PRO A 82 -5.00 -11.65 1.94
C PRO A 82 -3.89 -11.01 2.79
N CYS A 83 -3.31 -9.90 2.33
CA CYS A 83 -2.28 -9.18 3.09
C CYS A 83 -2.80 -8.70 4.45
N LEU A 84 -4.00 -8.10 4.46
CA LEU A 84 -4.62 -7.61 5.69
C LEU A 84 -5.03 -8.76 6.63
N ASN A 85 -5.52 -9.88 6.08
CA ASN A 85 -5.82 -11.08 6.87
C ASN A 85 -4.57 -11.62 7.56
N TYR A 86 -3.46 -11.72 6.82
CA TYR A 86 -2.17 -12.10 7.36
C TYR A 86 -1.72 -11.15 8.49
N LEU A 87 -1.72 -9.84 8.24
CA LEU A 87 -1.29 -8.84 9.23
C LEU A 87 -2.16 -8.87 10.48
N SER A 88 -3.47 -9.06 10.33
CA SER A 88 -4.39 -9.23 11.45
C SER A 88 -4.05 -10.47 12.28
N ALA A 89 -3.81 -11.61 11.63
CA ALA A 89 -3.41 -12.84 12.32
C ALA A 89 -2.03 -12.71 13.01
N ARG A 90 -1.15 -11.87 12.47
CA ARG A 90 0.13 -11.49 13.07
C ARG A 90 0.01 -10.48 14.23
N GLY A 91 -1.20 -10.05 14.58
CA GLY A 91 -1.42 -9.07 15.65
C GLY A 91 -1.17 -7.63 15.21
N ASN A 92 -1.46 -7.31 13.95
CA ASN A 92 -1.26 -6.02 13.30
C ASN A 92 0.19 -5.52 13.40
N LYS A 93 1.14 -6.42 13.14
CA LYS A 93 2.57 -6.11 13.10
C LYS A 93 3.14 -6.43 11.72
N ILE A 94 4.08 -5.62 11.29
CA ILE A 94 4.85 -5.82 10.06
C ILE A 94 6.32 -5.50 10.31
N THR A 95 7.22 -6.23 9.66
CA THR A 95 8.66 -5.97 9.75
C THR A 95 9.07 -4.75 8.96
N THR A 96 10.16 -4.14 9.40
CA THR A 96 10.82 -3.07 8.66
C THR A 96 11.59 -3.63 7.47
N LEU A 97 11.70 -2.86 6.39
CA LEU A 97 12.46 -3.25 5.20
C LEU A 97 13.93 -3.55 5.52
N SER A 98 14.52 -2.87 6.51
CA SER A 98 15.90 -3.12 6.95
C SER A 98 16.06 -4.45 7.69
N SER A 99 15.08 -4.86 8.49
CA SER A 99 15.11 -6.12 9.25
C SER A 99 14.66 -7.34 8.44
N TYR A 100 13.90 -7.12 7.36
CA TYR A 100 13.51 -8.15 6.41
C TYR A 100 13.64 -7.60 4.97
N PRO A 101 14.86 -7.62 4.40
CA PRO A 101 15.13 -7.05 3.08
C PRO A 101 14.40 -7.75 1.94
N TYR A 102 14.04 -6.95 0.93
CA TYR A 102 13.45 -7.45 -0.30
C TYR A 102 14.49 -8.09 -1.22
N VAL A 103 14.22 -9.33 -1.65
CA VAL A 103 15.14 -10.11 -2.49
C VAL A 103 14.64 -10.28 -3.92
N GLY A 104 13.32 -10.20 -4.17
CA GLY A 104 12.75 -10.32 -5.51
C GLY A 104 12.36 -11.75 -5.91
N TYR A 105 12.17 -12.64 -4.95
CA TYR A 105 11.63 -13.99 -5.14
C TYR A 105 11.00 -14.46 -3.83
N GLU A 106 10.10 -15.44 -3.89
CA GLU A 106 9.47 -16.02 -2.69
C GLU A 106 10.48 -16.86 -1.89
N LYS A 107 10.47 -16.69 -0.56
CA LYS A 107 11.21 -17.52 0.37
C LYS A 107 10.26 -18.12 1.41
N VAL A 108 10.82 -19.00 2.24
CA VAL A 108 10.16 -19.44 3.47
C VAL A 108 9.91 -18.23 4.38
N CYS A 109 8.69 -18.08 4.89
CA CYS A 109 8.33 -17.06 5.87
C CYS A 109 9.22 -17.15 7.13
N GLN A 110 9.99 -16.09 7.41
CA GLN A 110 10.95 -16.06 8.53
C GLN A 110 10.90 -14.73 9.28
N THR A 111 10.02 -14.64 10.28
CA THR A 111 9.67 -13.35 10.90
C THR A 111 10.07 -13.22 12.36
N SER A 112 10.50 -14.31 12.99
CA SER A 112 10.77 -14.42 14.43
C SER A 112 11.95 -13.58 14.92
N SER A 113 12.94 -13.32 14.06
CA SER A 113 14.14 -12.54 14.37
C SER A 113 14.09 -11.08 13.87
N SER A 114 13.02 -10.69 13.17
CA SER A 114 12.95 -9.39 12.51
C SER A 114 12.25 -8.33 13.37
N SER A 115 12.87 -7.15 13.47
CA SER A 115 12.25 -5.97 14.09
C SER A 115 10.93 -5.63 13.39
N SER A 116 9.86 -5.45 14.18
CA SER A 116 8.49 -5.21 13.69
C SER A 116 7.87 -3.97 14.34
N ALA A 117 7.05 -3.26 13.57
CA ALA A 117 6.24 -2.14 14.06
C ALA A 117 4.79 -2.58 14.25
N TYR A 118 4.14 -2.09 15.32
CA TYR A 118 2.70 -2.26 15.52
C TYR A 118 1.93 -1.18 14.75
N LEU A 119 1.09 -1.61 13.82
CA LEU A 119 0.32 -0.74 12.93
C LEU A 119 -0.91 -0.13 13.63
N GLY A 120 -1.35 -0.72 14.75
CA GLY A 120 -2.66 -0.43 15.34
C GLY A 120 -3.80 -1.13 14.59
N SER A 121 -5.04 -0.75 14.89
CA SER A 121 -6.20 -1.28 14.19
C SER A 121 -6.21 -0.84 12.73
N ILE A 122 -6.27 -1.80 11.81
CA ILE A 122 -6.38 -1.57 10.38
C ILE A 122 -7.82 -1.83 9.94
N GLN A 123 -8.40 -0.88 9.22
CA GLN A 123 -9.70 -1.01 8.58
C GLN A 123 -9.55 -0.67 7.11
N ALA A 124 -10.23 -1.43 6.25
CA ALA A 124 -10.22 -1.22 4.82
C ALA A 124 -11.64 -1.09 4.30
N TRP A 125 -11.82 -0.17 3.36
CA TRP A 125 -13.07 0.05 2.64
C TRP A 125 -12.78 0.03 1.15
N GLN A 126 -13.78 -0.36 0.37
CA GLN A 126 -13.69 -0.37 -1.08
C GLN A 126 -14.44 0.84 -1.63
N VAL A 127 -13.79 1.56 -2.54
CA VAL A 127 -14.46 2.60 -3.34
C VAL A 127 -15.35 1.90 -4.38
N PRO A 128 -16.61 2.35 -4.57
CA PRO A 128 -17.48 1.81 -5.60
C PRO A 128 -16.83 1.89 -6.99
N THR A 129 -17.02 0.84 -7.79
CA THR A 129 -16.48 0.77 -9.17
C THR A 129 -16.99 1.94 -10.00
N GLY A 130 -16.09 2.62 -10.71
CA GLY A 130 -16.42 3.74 -11.59
C GLY A 130 -16.70 5.07 -10.87
N ASP A 131 -16.48 5.16 -9.56
CA ASP A 131 -16.71 6.40 -8.80
C ASP A 131 -15.41 7.12 -8.44
N GLU A 132 -14.84 7.83 -9.42
CA GLU A 132 -13.62 8.61 -9.25
C GLU A 132 -13.79 9.80 -8.29
N LYS A 133 -15.01 10.32 -8.12
CA LYS A 133 -15.28 11.40 -7.16
C LYS A 133 -15.15 10.90 -5.73
N THR A 134 -15.68 9.70 -5.45
CA THR A 134 -15.49 9.04 -4.16
C THR A 134 -14.04 8.63 -3.97
N MET A 135 -13.35 8.17 -5.03
CA MET A 135 -11.91 7.88 -4.96
C MET A 135 -11.09 9.12 -4.57
N ALA A 136 -11.32 10.26 -5.22
CA ALA A 136 -10.63 11.52 -4.90
C ALA A 136 -10.93 12.00 -3.47
N SER A 137 -12.19 11.91 -3.04
CA SER A 137 -12.57 12.23 -1.66
C SER A 137 -11.89 11.29 -0.65
N ALA A 138 -11.81 10.00 -0.96
CA ALA A 138 -11.18 9.01 -0.10
C ALA A 138 -9.67 9.25 0.03
N LEU A 139 -9.00 9.58 -1.09
CA LEU A 139 -7.58 9.94 -1.10
C LEU A 139 -7.28 11.08 -0.12
N VAL A 140 -8.06 12.16 -0.17
CA VAL A 140 -7.79 13.33 0.67
C VAL A 140 -8.14 13.10 2.14
N ASN A 141 -9.27 12.44 2.41
CA ASN A 141 -9.76 12.28 3.78
C ASN A 141 -9.10 11.11 4.52
N TYR A 142 -8.77 10.02 3.82
CA TYR A 142 -8.33 8.77 4.44
C TYR A 142 -6.89 8.37 4.14
N GLY A 143 -6.18 9.04 3.23
CA GLY A 143 -4.78 8.76 2.92
C GLY A 143 -4.57 8.15 1.53
N PRO A 144 -3.31 7.80 1.18
CA PRO A 144 -3.02 7.05 -0.04
C PRO A 144 -3.85 5.77 -0.16
N LEU A 145 -4.25 5.45 -1.39
CA LEU A 145 -5.14 4.33 -1.69
C LEU A 145 -4.37 3.18 -2.33
N TRP A 146 -4.78 1.95 -2.01
CA TRP A 146 -4.37 0.77 -2.77
C TRP A 146 -5.23 0.68 -4.03
N VAL A 147 -4.60 0.66 -5.21
CA VAL A 147 -5.29 0.60 -6.51
C VAL A 147 -4.65 -0.44 -7.41
N ALA A 148 -5.45 -1.01 -8.31
CA ALA A 148 -4.97 -1.88 -9.39
C ALA A 148 -5.27 -1.21 -10.74
N LEU A 149 -4.35 -1.36 -11.69
CA LEU A 149 -4.41 -0.77 -13.02
C LEU A 149 -4.02 -1.81 -14.07
N TYR A 150 -4.54 -1.66 -15.29
CA TYR A 150 -4.04 -2.41 -16.44
C TYR A 150 -2.71 -1.79 -16.91
N ALA A 151 -1.60 -2.48 -16.63
CA ALA A 151 -0.24 -1.97 -16.84
C ALA A 151 0.53 -2.69 -17.95
N SER A 152 -0.11 -3.59 -18.70
CA SER A 152 0.55 -4.43 -19.71
C SER A 152 0.69 -3.79 -21.09
N SER A 153 0.22 -2.55 -21.29
CA SER A 153 0.37 -1.85 -22.56
C SER A 153 1.81 -1.32 -22.73
N GLN A 154 2.29 -1.27 -23.96
CA GLN A 154 3.60 -0.64 -24.26
C GLN A 154 3.65 0.82 -23.81
N GLN A 155 2.53 1.55 -23.96
CA GLN A 155 2.42 2.93 -23.51
C GLN A 155 2.67 3.06 -22.00
N PHE A 156 2.16 2.13 -21.19
CA PHE A 156 2.42 2.11 -19.75
C PHE A 156 3.87 1.74 -19.45
N MET A 157 4.38 0.66 -20.07
CA MET A 157 5.75 0.16 -19.82
C MET A 157 6.85 1.18 -20.16
N PHE A 158 6.64 2.00 -21.19
CA PHE A 158 7.63 2.98 -21.65
C PHE A 158 7.24 4.43 -21.32
N TYR A 159 6.25 4.64 -20.44
CA TYR A 159 5.83 5.97 -20.01
C TYR A 159 6.99 6.73 -19.34
N ARG A 160 7.08 8.05 -19.60
CA ARG A 160 8.14 8.93 -19.07
C ARG A 160 7.62 10.17 -18.34
N SER A 161 6.63 10.84 -18.91
CA SER A 161 6.06 12.08 -18.36
C SER A 161 4.73 12.43 -19.04
N GLY A 162 3.94 13.32 -18.44
CA GLY A 162 2.65 13.79 -18.96
C GLY A 162 1.45 13.07 -18.33
N VAL A 163 0.30 13.08 -18.99
CA VAL A 163 -0.87 12.29 -18.56
C VAL A 163 -1.00 11.11 -19.51
N LEU A 164 -0.96 9.88 -18.98
CA LEU A 164 -1.20 8.67 -19.75
C LEU A 164 -2.73 8.51 -19.96
N SER A 165 -3.16 8.33 -21.21
CA SER A 165 -4.57 8.26 -21.63
C SER A 165 -4.82 7.08 -22.54
#